data_AF-A0A4P6LTN7-F1
#
_entry.id   AF-A0A4P6LTN7-F1
#
_cell.length_a   1.000
_cell.length_b   1.000
_cell.length_c   1.000
_cell.angle_alpha   90.00
_cell.angle_beta   90.00
_cell.angle_gamma   90.00
#
_symmetry.space_group_name_H-M   'P 1'
#
loop_
_entity.id
_entity.type
_entity.pdbx_description
1 polymer ?
#
loop_
_entity_poly.entity_id
_entity_poly.type
_entity_poly.pdbx_seq_one_letter_code
_entity_poly.pdbx_strand_id
1 'polypeptide(L)'
;MDKKKLERYKPLKRELLMIDKQISKLEERREALPVVMGKVQSSDHNFPFTERRVSVEMYEPKDADKIKREIARKQARKRQIKAEMEEVEEFIGSMPEGEERQVFELYYLEGMRQREVADIIGLEQSSISKRISTFLQLSYNS
;
A
#
# COMPACT_ATOMS: atom_id res chain seq x y z
N MET A 1 -6.52 19.71 1.71
CA MET A 1 -5.75 18.68 2.43
C MET A 1 -5.90 18.91 3.93
N ASP A 2 -6.15 17.88 4.73
CA ASP A 2 -6.39 18.02 6.18
C ASP A 2 -5.21 17.52 7.01
N LYS A 3 -4.96 18.15 8.16
CA LYS A 3 -3.95 17.67 9.13
C LYS A 3 -4.16 16.19 9.50
N LYS A 4 -5.41 15.77 9.65
CA LYS A 4 -5.77 14.37 9.96
C LYS A 4 -5.34 13.40 8.86
N LYS A 5 -5.43 13.79 7.58
CA LYS A 5 -4.96 12.97 6.46
C LYS A 5 -3.43 12.85 6.47
N LEU A 6 -2.72 13.96 6.67
CA LEU A 6 -1.26 13.97 6.76
C LEU A 6 -0.73 13.10 7.91
N GLU A 7 -1.31 13.21 9.11
CA GLU A 7 -0.93 12.40 10.27
C GLU A 7 -1.20 10.89 10.07
N ARG A 8 -2.15 10.54 9.18
CA ARG A 8 -2.41 9.14 8.83
C ARG A 8 -1.34 8.51 7.96
N TYR A 9 -0.43 9.28 7.37
CA TYR A 9 0.62 8.73 6.51
C TYR A 9 1.52 7.72 7.26
N LYS A 10 1.98 8.04 8.48
CA LYS A 10 2.82 7.13 9.29
C LYS A 10 2.14 5.79 9.61
N PRO A 11 0.90 5.74 10.14
CA PRO A 11 0.22 4.46 10.37
C PRO A 11 -0.12 3.74 9.05
N LEU A 12 -0.46 4.44 7.96
CA LEU A 12 -0.69 3.83 6.65
C LEU A 12 0.56 3.10 6.13
N LYS A 13 1.74 3.71 6.25
CA LYS A 13 3.03 3.07 5.89
C LYS A 13 3.28 1.79 6.70
N ARG A 14 2.92 1.78 8.00
CA ARG A 14 3.01 0.58 8.85
C ARG A 14 1.99 -0.49 8.45
N GLU A 15 0.75 -0.09 8.16
CA GLU A 15 -0.32 -0.99 7.69
C GLU A 15 0.09 -1.65 6.36
N LEU A 16 0.68 -0.90 5.43
CA LEU A 16 1.21 -1.40 4.17
C LEU A 16 2.23 -2.53 4.37
N LEU A 17 3.20 -2.32 5.27
CA LEU A 17 4.21 -3.34 5.63
C LEU A 17 3.56 -4.59 6.24
N MET A 18 2.52 -4.43 7.07
CA MET A 18 1.80 -5.56 7.65
C MET A 18 1.03 -6.34 6.60
N ILE A 19 0.37 -5.65 5.67
CA ILE A 19 -0.37 -6.28 4.58
C ILE A 19 0.58 -7.08 3.68
N ASP A 20 1.75 -6.53 3.38
CA ASP A 20 2.75 -7.22 2.54
C ASP A 20 3.26 -8.51 3.20
N LYS A 21 3.55 -8.46 4.50
CA LYS A 21 3.87 -9.67 5.28
C LYS A 21 2.73 -10.69 5.29
N GLN A 22 1.49 -10.23 5.38
CA GLN A 22 0.32 -11.12 5.37
C GLN A 22 0.10 -11.76 4.00
N ILE A 23 0.32 -11.01 2.90
CA ILE A 23 0.23 -11.55 1.54
C ILE A 23 1.32 -12.61 1.32
N SER A 24 2.57 -12.31 1.70
CA SER A 24 3.68 -13.27 1.60
C SER A 24 3.38 -14.57 2.36
N LYS A 25 2.87 -14.50 3.59
CA LYS A 25 2.44 -15.70 4.34
C LYS A 25 1.31 -16.48 3.67
N LEU A 26 0.37 -15.79 3.02
CA LEU A 26 -0.71 -16.44 2.28
C LEU A 26 -0.19 -17.12 1.02
N GLU A 27 0.82 -16.55 0.37
CA GLU A 27 1.49 -17.14 -0.80
C GLU A 27 2.29 -18.39 -0.40
N GLU A 28 3.06 -18.33 0.68
CA GLU A 28 3.74 -19.51 1.26
C GLU A 28 2.73 -20.63 1.58
N ARG A 29 1.60 -20.28 2.22
CA ARG A 29 0.53 -21.25 2.51
C ARG A 29 -0.08 -21.84 1.25
N ARG A 30 -0.19 -21.05 0.17
CA ARG A 30 -0.70 -21.53 -1.13
C ARG A 30 0.23 -22.57 -1.74
N GLU A 31 1.53 -22.35 -1.66
CA GLU A 31 2.55 -23.26 -2.20
C GLU A 31 2.65 -24.56 -1.38
N ALA A 32 2.36 -24.50 -0.08
CA ALA A 32 2.30 -25.67 0.80
C ALA A 32 1.00 -26.50 0.65
N LEU A 33 0.06 -26.12 -0.23
CA LEU A 33 -1.16 -26.89 -0.44
C LEU A 33 -0.85 -28.24 -1.10
N PRO A 34 -1.60 -29.30 -0.76
CA PRO A 34 -1.46 -30.58 -1.43
C PRO A 34 -1.85 -30.47 -2.91
N VAL A 35 -1.09 -31.15 -3.75
CA VAL A 35 -1.38 -31.32 -5.17
C VAL A 35 -2.33 -32.51 -5.35
N VAL A 36 -3.42 -32.29 -6.06
CA VAL A 36 -4.48 -33.26 -6.36
C VAL A 36 -4.69 -33.35 -7.87
N MET A 37 -5.23 -34.47 -8.33
CA MET A 37 -5.54 -34.68 -9.74
C MET A 37 -6.95 -34.16 -10.06
N GLY A 38 -7.02 -33.01 -10.74
CA GLY A 38 -8.27 -32.45 -11.25
C GLY A 38 -8.61 -33.00 -12.63
N LYS A 39 -9.89 -33.31 -12.87
CA LYS A 39 -10.38 -33.66 -14.21
C LYS A 39 -10.78 -32.38 -14.95
N VAL A 40 -10.15 -32.13 -16.10
CA VAL A 40 -10.46 -30.97 -16.96
C VAL A 40 -10.86 -31.43 -18.35
N GLN A 41 -11.67 -30.60 -19.01
CA GLN A 41 -11.98 -30.77 -20.42
C GLN A 41 -10.86 -30.13 -21.23
N SER A 42 -10.35 -30.86 -22.20
CA SER A 42 -9.31 -30.43 -23.13
C SER A 42 -9.76 -30.81 -24.53
N SER A 43 -9.28 -30.11 -25.55
CA SER A 43 -9.50 -30.45 -26.95
C SER A 43 -8.17 -30.74 -27.62
N ASP A 44 -8.21 -31.54 -28.68
CA ASP A 44 -7.03 -31.70 -29.54
C ASP A 44 -6.52 -30.36 -30.06
N HIS A 45 -5.21 -30.23 -30.23
CA HIS A 45 -4.58 -29.00 -30.72
C HIS A 45 -4.79 -28.80 -32.23
N ASN A 46 -5.10 -29.87 -32.97
CA ASN A 46 -5.26 -29.86 -34.42
C ASN A 46 -6.69 -30.21 -34.81
N PHE A 47 -7.13 -29.66 -35.94
CA PHE A 47 -8.44 -29.94 -36.50
C PHE A 47 -8.55 -31.39 -36.98
N PRO A 48 -9.66 -32.12 -36.72
CA PRO A 48 -10.85 -31.67 -35.98
C PRO A 48 -10.62 -31.69 -34.46
N PHE A 49 -10.91 -30.56 -33.79
CA PHE A 49 -10.68 -30.33 -32.36
C PHE A 49 -11.60 -31.20 -31.47
N THR A 50 -11.22 -32.47 -31.31
CA THR A 50 -12.04 -33.43 -30.59
C THR A 50 -11.91 -33.24 -29.08
N GLU A 51 -13.05 -33.16 -28.38
CA GLU A 51 -13.09 -32.98 -26.92
C GLU A 51 -12.67 -34.27 -26.18
N ARG A 52 -11.85 -34.10 -25.14
CA ARG A 52 -11.32 -35.18 -24.29
C ARG A 52 -11.30 -34.74 -22.83
N ARG A 53 -11.34 -35.70 -21.91
CA ARG A 53 -11.17 -35.46 -20.47
C ARG A 53 -9.75 -35.88 -20.07
N VAL A 54 -8.97 -34.93 -19.57
CA VAL A 54 -7.59 -35.17 -19.10
C VAL A 54 -7.50 -34.89 -17.60
N SER A 55 -6.53 -35.52 -16.95
CA SER A 55 -6.27 -35.30 -15.52
C SER A 55 -5.03 -34.42 -15.40
N VAL A 56 -5.13 -33.35 -14.62
CA VAL A 56 -4.06 -32.37 -14.45
C VAL A 56 -3.80 -32.20 -12.96
N GLU A 57 -2.53 -32.10 -12.60
CA GLU A 57 -2.10 -31.77 -11.25
C GLU A 57 -2.46 -30.33 -10.91
N MET A 58 -3.14 -30.11 -9.79
CA MET A 58 -3.52 -28.80 -9.30
C MET A 58 -3.52 -28.76 -7.78
N TYR A 59 -3.36 -27.58 -7.17
CA TYR A 59 -3.57 -27.45 -5.74
C TYR A 59 -5.03 -27.74 -5.37
N GLU A 60 -5.26 -28.24 -4.15
CA GLU A 60 -6.61 -28.47 -3.61
C GLU A 60 -7.52 -27.25 -3.87
N PRO A 61 -8.53 -27.38 -4.74
CA PRO A 61 -9.19 -26.23 -5.35
C PRO A 61 -9.93 -25.37 -4.33
N LYS A 62 -10.56 -25.98 -3.31
CA LYS A 62 -11.34 -25.23 -2.31
C LYS A 62 -10.46 -24.30 -1.48
N ASP A 63 -9.30 -24.78 -1.04
CA ASP A 63 -8.41 -24.00 -0.19
C ASP A 63 -7.57 -23.02 -1.01
N ALA A 64 -7.16 -23.42 -2.22
CA ALA A 64 -6.51 -22.51 -3.17
C ALA A 64 -7.40 -21.30 -3.50
N ASP A 65 -8.70 -21.51 -3.74
CA ASP A 65 -9.66 -20.45 -4.02
C ASP A 65 -9.88 -19.52 -2.82
N LYS A 66 -9.96 -20.06 -1.60
CA LYS A 66 -10.06 -19.24 -0.38
C LYS A 66 -8.85 -18.32 -0.24
N ILE A 67 -7.65 -18.88 -0.33
CA ILE A 67 -6.39 -18.12 -0.23
C ILE A 67 -6.33 -17.05 -1.33
N LYS A 68 -6.67 -17.40 -2.57
CA LYS A 68 -6.72 -16.45 -3.70
C LYS A 68 -7.66 -15.27 -3.41
N ARG A 69 -8.86 -15.54 -2.88
CA ARG A 69 -9.82 -14.49 -2.52
C ARG A 69 -9.29 -13.60 -1.39
N GLU A 70 -8.63 -14.17 -0.39
CA GLU A 70 -8.02 -13.40 0.70
C GLU A 70 -6.88 -12.51 0.21
N ILE A 71 -5.99 -13.03 -0.63
CA ILE A 71 -4.92 -12.25 -1.28
C ILE A 71 -5.52 -11.10 -2.07
N ALA A 72 -6.55 -11.35 -2.88
CA ALA A 72 -7.20 -10.31 -3.69
C ALA A 72 -7.80 -9.18 -2.82
N ARG A 73 -8.43 -9.53 -1.69
CA ARG A 73 -8.95 -8.54 -0.71
C ARG A 73 -7.83 -7.70 -0.10
N LYS A 74 -6.73 -8.34 0.31
CA LYS A 74 -5.56 -7.63 0.88
C LYS A 74 -4.89 -6.73 -0.16
N GLN A 75 -4.76 -7.18 -1.40
CA GLN A 75 -4.25 -6.38 -2.51
C GLN A 75 -5.15 -5.20 -2.84
N ALA A 76 -6.48 -5.35 -2.75
CA ALA A 76 -7.41 -4.22 -2.89
C ALA A 76 -7.20 -3.19 -1.77
N ARG A 77 -7.07 -3.62 -0.51
CA ARG A 77 -6.75 -2.72 0.61
C ARG A 77 -5.39 -2.04 0.42
N LYS A 78 -4.36 -2.78 -0.01
CA LYS A 78 -3.04 -2.24 -0.36
C LYS A 78 -3.13 -1.11 -1.39
N ARG A 79 -3.93 -1.28 -2.44
CA ARG A 79 -4.15 -0.26 -3.47
C ARG A 79 -4.83 1.00 -2.91
N GLN A 80 -5.84 0.84 -2.05
CA GLN A 80 -6.49 1.97 -1.38
C GLN A 80 -5.50 2.78 -0.52
N ILE A 81 -4.68 2.09 0.29
CA ILE A 81 -3.66 2.74 1.11
C ILE A 81 -2.65 3.49 0.26
N LYS A 82 -2.19 2.88 -0.84
CA LYS A 82 -1.26 3.54 -1.77
C LYS A 82 -1.85 4.82 -2.36
N ALA A 83 -3.12 4.79 -2.78
CA ALA A 83 -3.79 5.98 -3.28
C ALA A 83 -3.94 7.08 -2.21
N GLU A 84 -4.26 6.70 -0.96
CA GLU A 84 -4.30 7.66 0.17
C GLU A 84 -2.92 8.27 0.45
N MET A 85 -1.84 7.49 0.31
CA MET A 85 -0.47 7.97 0.49
C MET A 85 -0.01 8.86 -0.66
N GLU A 86 -0.37 8.51 -1.90
CA GLU A 86 -0.08 9.29 -3.10
C GLU A 86 -0.74 10.68 -3.03
N GLU A 87 -1.98 10.79 -2.55
CA GLU A 87 -2.64 12.10 -2.32
C GLU A 87 -1.82 13.00 -1.37
N VAL A 88 -1.19 12.40 -0.35
CA VAL A 88 -0.34 13.14 0.60
C VAL A 88 1.01 13.52 -0.04
N GLU A 89 1.62 12.61 -0.79
CA GLU A 89 2.89 12.83 -1.47
C GLU A 89 2.75 13.91 -2.56
N GLU A 90 1.70 13.87 -3.37
CA GLU A 90 1.38 14.89 -4.37
C GLU A 90 1.10 16.25 -3.73
N PHE A 91 0.37 16.29 -2.62
CA PHE A 91 0.14 17.53 -1.89
C PHE A 91 1.45 18.17 -1.43
N ILE A 92 2.34 17.39 -0.81
CA ILE A 92 3.64 17.91 -0.34
C ILE A 92 4.54 18.27 -1.53
N GLY A 93 4.54 17.46 -2.59
CA GLY A 93 5.32 17.70 -3.80
C GLY A 93 4.87 18.92 -4.61
N SER A 94 3.60 19.31 -4.51
CA SER A 94 3.06 20.53 -5.14
C SER A 94 3.32 21.81 -4.34
N MET A 95 3.82 21.70 -3.09
CA MET A 95 4.23 22.88 -2.32
C MET A 95 5.40 23.60 -3.00
N PRO A 96 5.45 24.96 -2.94
CA PRO A 96 6.61 25.71 -3.39
C PRO A 96 7.89 25.23 -2.72
N GLU A 97 8.99 25.20 -3.46
CA GLU A 97 10.31 24.89 -2.89
C GLU A 97 10.65 25.92 -1.80
N GLY A 98 11.10 25.42 -0.65
CA GLY A 98 11.44 26.23 0.50
C GLY A 98 11.37 25.45 1.81
N GLU A 99 11.62 26.16 2.91
CA GLU A 99 11.67 25.57 4.26
C GLU A 99 10.35 24.86 4.63
N GLU A 100 9.20 25.41 4.25
CA GLU A 100 7.90 24.81 4.58
C GLU A 100 7.73 23.43 3.95
N ARG A 101 8.08 23.28 2.67
CA ARG A 101 8.04 21.98 2.00
C ARG A 101 8.98 20.99 2.68
N GLN A 102 10.21 21.43 2.99
CA GLN A 102 11.20 20.59 3.68
C GLN A 102 10.72 20.15 5.07
N VAL A 103 10.06 21.03 5.83
CA VAL A 103 9.42 20.68 7.12
C VAL A 103 8.40 19.56 6.93
N PHE A 104 7.53 19.67 5.92
CA PHE A 104 6.47 18.69 5.67
C PHE A 104 7.04 17.34 5.20
N GLU A 105 8.03 17.34 4.31
CA GLU A 105 8.70 16.12 3.83
C GLU A 105 9.34 15.36 5.00
N LEU A 106 10.19 16.04 5.79
CA LEU A 106 10.88 15.41 6.92
C LEU A 106 9.90 14.93 8.00
N TYR A 107 8.89 15.73 8.33
CA TYR A 107 7.97 15.39 9.42
C TYR A 107 6.96 14.30 9.05
N TYR A 108 6.32 14.41 7.87
CA TYR A 108 5.24 13.51 7.46
C TYR A 108 5.74 12.32 6.64
N LEU A 109 6.57 12.53 5.61
CA LEU A 109 7.02 11.46 4.70
C LEU A 109 8.13 10.61 5.31
N GLU A 110 9.16 11.25 5.85
CA GLU A 110 10.25 10.54 6.54
C GLU A 110 9.85 10.09 7.95
N GLY A 111 8.88 10.77 8.54
CA GLY A 111 8.31 10.37 9.81
C GLY A 111 9.09 10.84 11.03
N MET A 112 9.97 11.81 10.88
CA MET A 112 10.79 12.38 11.96
C MET A 112 9.95 13.06 13.05
N ARG A 113 10.55 13.24 14.23
CA ARG A 113 9.97 14.04 15.31
C ARG A 113 10.23 15.52 15.03
N GLN A 114 9.33 16.41 15.48
CA GLN A 114 9.49 17.85 15.26
C GLN A 114 10.83 18.42 15.79
N ARG A 115 11.38 17.83 16.86
CA ARG A 115 12.71 18.22 17.38
C ARG A 115 13.83 17.89 16.39
N GLU A 116 13.82 16.69 15.81
CA GLU A 116 14.82 16.27 14.82
C GLU A 116 14.74 17.12 13.55
N VAL A 117 13.51 17.45 13.10
CA VAL A 117 13.29 18.37 11.97
C VAL A 117 13.82 19.77 12.29
N ALA A 118 13.56 20.27 13.50
CA ALA A 118 14.08 21.55 13.98
C ALA A 118 15.62 21.57 13.97
N ASP A 119 16.26 20.51 14.46
CA ASP A 119 17.72 20.37 14.49
C ASP A 119 18.32 20.39 13.07
N ILE A 120 17.66 19.73 12.10
CA ILE A 120 18.10 19.71 10.69
C ILE A 120 17.98 21.08 10.02
N ILE A 121 16.88 21.79 10.27
CA ILE A 121 16.61 23.08 9.62
C ILE A 121 17.28 24.23 10.37
N GLY A 122 17.74 24.01 11.61
CA GLY A 122 18.35 25.05 12.44
C GLY A 122 17.31 25.97 13.08
N LEU A 123 16.10 25.46 13.36
CA LEU A 123 14.99 26.20 13.96
C LEU A 123 14.65 25.66 15.35
N GLU A 124 13.86 26.43 16.10
CA GLU A 124 13.26 25.93 17.34
C GLU A 124 12.11 24.96 17.02
N GLN A 125 11.93 23.91 17.83
CA GLN A 125 10.83 22.96 17.66
C GLN A 125 9.44 23.63 17.66
N SER A 126 9.24 24.70 18.44
CA SER A 126 7.97 25.42 18.47
C SER A 126 7.65 26.11 17.13
N SER A 127 8.68 26.55 16.40
CA SER A 127 8.55 27.15 15.07
C SER A 127 8.02 26.14 14.05
N ILE A 128 8.45 24.86 14.13
CA ILE A 128 7.96 23.78 13.26
C ILE A 128 6.44 23.59 13.40
N SER A 129 5.96 23.50 14.65
CA SER A 129 4.52 23.33 14.88
C SER A 129 3.70 24.52 14.41
N LYS A 130 4.20 25.75 14.60
CA LYS A 130 3.54 26.98 14.14
C LYS A 130 3.46 27.00 12.62
N ARG A 131 4.58 26.80 11.93
CA ARG A 131 4.69 26.73 10.47
C ARG A 131 3.70 25.75 9.85
N ILE A 132 3.65 24.51 10.34
CA ILE A 132 2.66 23.50 9.91
C ILE A 132 1.23 24.02 10.10
N SER A 133 0.91 24.58 11.26
CA SER A 133 -0.45 25.07 11.53
C SER A 133 -0.85 26.26 10.66
N THR A 134 0.08 27.20 10.45
CA THR A 134 -0.14 28.41 9.65
C THR A 134 -0.31 28.05 8.18
N PHE A 135 0.53 27.16 7.64
CA PHE A 135 0.42 26.72 6.25
C PHE A 135 -0.93 26.04 5.98
N LEU A 136 -1.36 25.15 6.89
CA LEU A 136 -2.64 24.48 6.76
C LEU A 136 -3.84 25.44 6.88
N GLN A 137 -3.75 26.46 7.73
CA GLN A 137 -4.79 27.50 7.84
C GLN A 137 -4.87 28.37 6.58
N LEU A 138 -3.73 28.80 6.03
CA LEU A 138 -3.67 29.58 4.79
C LEU A 138 -4.25 28.79 3.61
N SER A 139 -3.98 27.49 3.56
CA SER A 139 -4.52 26.58 2.53
C SER A 139 -6.05 26.37 2.61
N TYR A 140 -6.67 26.66 3.76
CA TYR A 140 -8.12 26.52 3.94
C TYR A 140 -8.89 27.80 3.58
N ASN A 141 -8.20 28.95 3.58
CA ASN A 141 -8.76 30.27 3.30
C ASN A 141 -8.47 30.78 1.88
N SER A 142 -7.75 29.99 1.06
CA SER A 142 -7.44 30.28 -0.35
C SER A 142 -8.25 29.36 -1.26
#